data_AF-A0A432TIL5-F1
#
_entry.id   AF-A0A432TIL5-F1
#
_cell.length_a   1.000
_cell.length_b   1.000
_cell.length_c   1.000
_cell.angle_alpha   90.00
_cell.angle_beta   90.00
_cell.angle_gamma   90.00
#
_symmetry.space_group_name_H-M   'P 1'
#
loop_
_entity.id
_entity.type
_entity.pdbx_description
1 polymer ?
#
loop_
_entity_poly.entity_id
_entity_poly.type
_entity_poly.pdbx_seq_one_letter_code
_entity_poly.pdbx_strand_id
1 'polypeptide(L)'
;KQGHAVTVFEKYEKLGGMMMYGIPDYRVPRDVLQYEIDRILETGVETKMNTKVGVDVTIEELEKEYDAVLFALGAMSGRSLPIPGGDATNCVSGVAFLEAYNQGRLQHITGKVICIGGGDTSIDVVSVARRLGNIDNVPEKDRPEHIIFNDTAHDVVDTSKRLGADVLLTTRSTIENMPAAQEEIDDANREGVEIQGQLQPIEVIKGEDGRATALRFVRLEDDGSTVIEGSEFDVECELIVPAIGQGVDNEGIDGSFFNERGFIDADRNYQVPNKPGFFVCGDVVRPHLLTTAIGQAGIVAESIGDYLIGKDQSARPKVDVHYFDLMEKLNEWDLAPSEEYDSAGTPGKATDKADYAVHNYEDRSFASIIPHTELFLGHFEHEDRVARNHKLVNVDNVLGNFDERLIGYTAEEAQQEAGRCMSCGLCFECDNCVMYCPQDAVFKVKKDESTLGRYVDTDYDKCIGCHICADVCPTGYIQMGLGSD
;
A
#
# COMPACT_ATOMS: atom_id res chain seq x y z
N LYS A 1 -8.70 -14.46 -12.93
CA LYS A 1 -9.37 -13.69 -14.03
C LYS A 1 -9.04 -14.22 -15.41
N GLN A 2 -7.78 -14.44 -15.77
CA GLN A 2 -7.36 -14.97 -17.09
C GLN A 2 -7.67 -16.48 -17.32
N GLY A 3 -8.34 -17.16 -16.38
CA GLY A 3 -8.72 -18.57 -16.52
C GLY A 3 -7.68 -19.59 -16.05
N HIS A 4 -6.52 -19.15 -15.54
CA HIS A 4 -5.51 -20.03 -14.96
C HIS A 4 -5.93 -20.54 -13.57
N ALA A 5 -5.64 -21.82 -13.29
CA ALA A 5 -5.73 -22.38 -11.94
C ALA A 5 -4.59 -21.82 -11.08
N VAL A 6 -4.90 -21.41 -9.85
CA VAL A 6 -3.94 -20.77 -8.94
C VAL A 6 -4.09 -21.38 -7.56
N THR A 7 -2.95 -21.77 -6.97
CA THR A 7 -2.84 -22.22 -5.58
C THR A 7 -1.93 -21.28 -4.81
N VAL A 8 -2.39 -20.76 -3.67
CA VAL A 8 -1.59 -19.93 -2.75
C VAL A 8 -1.14 -20.78 -1.57
N PHE A 9 0.16 -20.84 -1.32
CA PHE A 9 0.74 -21.43 -0.12
C PHE A 9 1.01 -20.33 0.90
N GLU A 10 0.37 -20.42 2.07
CA GLU A 10 0.46 -19.42 3.13
C GLU A 10 0.99 -20.09 4.40
N LYS A 11 2.06 -19.53 4.97
CA LYS A 11 2.71 -20.09 6.16
C LYS A 11 1.85 -19.94 7.41
N TYR A 12 0.95 -18.97 7.44
CA TYR A 12 0.07 -18.70 8.57
C TYR A 12 -1.32 -19.33 8.44
N GLU A 13 -2.11 -19.20 9.50
CA GLU A 13 -3.52 -19.65 9.55
C GLU A 13 -4.44 -18.83 8.64
N LYS A 14 -4.13 -17.55 8.41
CA LYS A 14 -4.93 -16.61 7.62
C LYS A 14 -4.11 -15.96 6.52
N LEU A 15 -4.79 -15.56 5.44
CA LEU A 15 -4.22 -14.81 4.34
C LEU A 15 -4.06 -13.33 4.72
N GLY A 16 -3.29 -12.60 3.93
CA GLY A 16 -3.19 -11.13 4.00
C GLY A 16 -1.79 -10.61 4.36
N GLY A 17 -0.84 -11.48 4.72
CA GLY A 17 0.57 -11.11 4.95
C GLY A 17 0.72 -9.94 5.91
N MET A 18 1.50 -8.92 5.54
CA MET A 18 1.72 -7.72 6.37
C MET A 18 0.42 -6.99 6.76
N MET A 19 -0.63 -7.00 5.93
CA MET A 19 -1.89 -6.36 6.31
C MET A 19 -2.54 -7.07 7.50
N MET A 20 -2.43 -8.41 7.55
CA MET A 20 -3.01 -9.23 8.61
C MET A 20 -2.11 -9.29 9.85
N TYR A 21 -0.80 -9.40 9.66
CA TYR A 21 0.16 -9.71 10.71
C TYR A 21 1.12 -8.56 11.08
N GLY A 22 1.35 -7.62 10.17
CA GLY A 22 2.28 -6.50 10.39
C GLY A 22 1.61 -5.19 10.79
N ILE A 23 0.44 -4.88 10.22
CA ILE A 23 -0.25 -3.60 10.44
C ILE A 23 -1.38 -3.79 11.47
N PRO A 24 -1.50 -2.94 12.50
CA PRO A 24 -2.56 -3.07 13.50
C PRO A 24 -3.99 -3.02 12.93
N ASP A 25 -4.91 -3.73 13.57
CA ASP A 25 -6.32 -3.86 13.21
C ASP A 25 -7.09 -2.53 13.20
N TYR A 26 -6.77 -1.61 14.09
CA TYR A 26 -7.37 -0.26 14.11
C TYR A 26 -6.95 0.63 12.92
N ARG A 27 -5.95 0.19 12.13
CA ARG A 27 -5.55 0.85 10.87
C ARG A 27 -6.04 0.08 9.65
N VAL A 28 -6.05 -1.26 9.73
CA VAL A 28 -6.54 -2.14 8.68
C VAL A 28 -7.63 -3.04 9.28
N PRO A 29 -8.91 -2.60 9.23
CA PRO A 29 -10.03 -3.37 9.77
C PRO A 29 -10.08 -4.79 9.20
N ARG A 30 -10.19 -5.78 10.09
CA ARG A 30 -10.05 -7.20 9.72
C ARG A 30 -11.23 -7.72 8.91
N ASP A 31 -12.41 -7.17 9.13
CA ASP A 31 -13.62 -7.46 8.37
C ASP A 31 -13.51 -6.97 6.91
N VAL A 32 -12.97 -5.76 6.71
CA VAL A 32 -12.72 -5.20 5.37
C VAL A 32 -11.65 -6.02 4.64
N LEU A 33 -10.54 -6.33 5.31
CA LEU A 33 -9.48 -7.17 4.72
C LEU A 33 -10.01 -8.57 4.35
N GLN A 34 -10.79 -9.19 5.23
CA GLN A 34 -11.38 -10.50 4.98
C GLN A 34 -12.35 -10.45 3.79
N TYR A 35 -13.18 -9.39 3.70
CA TYR A 35 -14.08 -9.22 2.56
C TYR A 35 -13.33 -9.16 1.22
N GLU A 36 -12.21 -8.43 1.14
CA GLU A 36 -11.39 -8.40 -0.09
C GLU A 36 -10.71 -9.74 -0.39
N ILE A 37 -10.26 -10.47 0.64
CA ILE A 37 -9.72 -11.83 0.48
C ILE A 37 -10.80 -12.77 -0.07
N ASP A 38 -11.99 -12.76 0.52
CA ASP A 38 -13.10 -13.63 0.12
C ASP A 38 -13.50 -13.38 -1.34
N ARG A 39 -13.56 -12.11 -1.76
CA ARG A 39 -13.80 -11.75 -3.17
C ARG A 39 -12.76 -12.33 -4.13
N ILE A 40 -11.51 -12.46 -3.72
CA ILE A 40 -10.45 -13.09 -4.53
C ILE A 40 -10.64 -14.62 -4.55
N LEU A 41 -10.89 -15.22 -3.40
CA LEU A 41 -11.12 -16.68 -3.27
C LEU A 41 -12.33 -17.13 -4.08
N GLU A 42 -13.41 -16.34 -4.11
CA GLU A 42 -14.62 -16.57 -4.92
C GLU A 42 -14.34 -16.66 -6.43
N THR A 43 -13.18 -16.17 -6.90
CA THR A 43 -12.76 -16.33 -8.30
C THR A 43 -12.22 -17.74 -8.63
N GLY A 44 -12.11 -18.62 -7.63
CA GLY A 44 -11.65 -20.00 -7.77
C GLY A 44 -10.18 -20.24 -7.41
N VAL A 45 -9.57 -19.33 -6.65
CA VAL A 45 -8.19 -19.49 -6.14
C VAL A 45 -8.19 -20.52 -5.01
N GLU A 46 -7.33 -21.53 -5.09
CA GLU A 46 -7.14 -22.51 -4.02
C GLU A 46 -6.07 -22.04 -3.03
N THR A 47 -6.17 -22.46 -1.77
CA THR A 47 -5.19 -22.10 -0.74
C THR A 47 -4.74 -23.31 0.08
N LYS A 48 -3.47 -23.26 0.51
CA LYS A 48 -2.82 -24.19 1.43
C LYS A 48 -2.29 -23.39 2.61
N MET A 49 -3.10 -23.28 3.65
CA MET A 49 -2.78 -22.54 4.88
C MET A 49 -1.84 -23.35 5.77
N ASN A 50 -1.15 -22.69 6.70
CA ASN A 50 -0.17 -23.30 7.59
C ASN A 50 0.87 -24.15 6.84
N THR A 51 1.29 -23.68 5.66
CA THR A 51 2.22 -24.39 4.77
C THR A 51 3.35 -23.43 4.39
N LYS A 52 4.52 -23.60 5.02
CA LYS A 52 5.72 -22.79 4.75
C LYS A 52 6.54 -23.42 3.63
N VAL A 53 6.60 -22.74 2.49
CA VAL A 53 7.50 -23.11 1.38
C VAL A 53 8.96 -23.03 1.83
N GLY A 54 9.75 -24.08 1.55
CA GLY A 54 11.10 -24.30 2.06
C GLY A 54 11.16 -25.25 3.26
N VAL A 55 10.07 -25.39 4.02
CA VAL A 55 9.99 -26.25 5.22
C VAL A 55 9.01 -27.40 5.01
N ASP A 56 7.75 -27.10 4.68
CA ASP A 56 6.68 -28.08 4.51
C ASP A 56 6.57 -28.59 3.07
N VAL A 57 6.95 -27.75 2.09
CA VAL A 57 6.98 -28.05 0.65
C VAL A 57 8.23 -27.43 0.03
N THR A 58 8.96 -28.14 -0.81
CA THR A 58 10.19 -27.61 -1.42
C THR A 58 9.93 -26.88 -2.74
N ILE A 59 10.86 -26.02 -3.15
CA ILE A 59 10.76 -25.32 -4.44
C ILE A 59 10.78 -26.31 -5.62
N GLU A 60 11.55 -27.39 -5.52
CA GLU A 60 11.63 -28.44 -6.54
C GLU A 60 10.35 -29.27 -6.65
N GLU A 61 9.55 -29.36 -5.59
CA GLU A 61 8.20 -29.94 -5.64
C GLU A 61 7.25 -29.01 -6.39
N LEU A 62 7.27 -27.71 -6.05
CA LEU A 62 6.46 -26.71 -6.75
C LEU A 62 6.80 -26.62 -8.24
N GLU A 63 8.07 -26.64 -8.61
CA GLU A 63 8.51 -26.61 -10.01
C GLU A 63 8.02 -27.82 -10.82
N LYS A 64 7.82 -28.98 -10.17
CA LYS A 64 7.30 -30.18 -10.84
C LYS A 64 5.78 -30.17 -10.98
N GLU A 65 5.09 -29.57 -10.02
CA GLU A 65 3.62 -29.59 -9.94
C GLU A 65 2.97 -28.41 -10.65
N TYR A 66 3.66 -27.28 -10.79
CA TYR A 66 3.11 -26.04 -11.34
C TYR A 66 3.92 -25.56 -12.54
N ASP A 67 3.23 -25.07 -13.57
CA ASP A 67 3.85 -24.54 -14.79
C ASP A 67 4.57 -23.20 -14.56
N ALA A 68 4.20 -22.47 -13.50
CA ALA A 68 4.87 -21.25 -13.06
C ALA A 68 4.72 -21.06 -11.54
N VAL A 69 5.73 -20.47 -10.91
CA VAL A 69 5.79 -20.19 -9.46
C VAL A 69 6.03 -18.71 -9.23
N LEU A 70 5.20 -18.06 -8.40
CA LEU A 70 5.35 -16.66 -8.02
C LEU A 70 5.81 -16.54 -6.56
N PHE A 71 6.98 -15.94 -6.34
CA PHE A 71 7.43 -15.51 -5.03
C PHE A 71 6.75 -14.21 -4.62
N ALA A 72 5.79 -14.29 -3.70
CA ALA A 72 5.12 -13.17 -3.06
C ALA A 72 5.27 -13.23 -1.53
N LEU A 73 6.46 -13.59 -1.05
CA LEU A 73 6.75 -13.91 0.36
C LEU A 73 6.68 -12.70 1.32
N GLY A 74 6.66 -11.48 0.77
CA GLY A 74 6.79 -10.25 1.54
C GLY A 74 8.15 -10.11 2.23
N ALA A 75 8.26 -9.13 3.14
CA ALA A 75 9.42 -8.93 4.00
C ALA A 75 9.06 -9.13 5.48
N MET A 76 8.64 -10.36 5.81
CA MET A 76 8.03 -10.73 7.09
C MET A 76 9.01 -10.95 8.26
N SER A 77 10.31 -10.62 8.12
CA SER A 77 11.28 -10.68 9.21
C SER A 77 11.78 -9.29 9.58
N GLY A 78 12.13 -9.08 10.85
CA GLY A 78 12.68 -7.82 11.34
C GLY A 78 14.18 -7.90 11.63
N ARG A 79 14.89 -6.78 11.51
CA ARG A 79 16.33 -6.72 11.79
C ARG A 79 16.61 -6.59 13.28
N SER A 80 17.56 -7.40 13.78
CA SER A 80 18.14 -7.21 15.10
C SER A 80 18.94 -5.91 15.19
N LEU A 81 19.13 -5.40 16.40
CA LEU A 81 19.90 -4.18 16.65
C LEU A 81 21.41 -4.48 16.49
N PRO A 82 22.11 -3.89 15.50
CA PRO A 82 23.47 -4.30 15.15
C PRO A 82 24.55 -3.59 16.01
N ILE A 83 24.42 -3.73 17.34
CA ILE A 83 25.33 -3.12 18.33
C ILE A 83 25.71 -4.15 19.40
N PRO A 84 26.79 -3.93 20.18
CA PRO A 84 27.14 -4.79 21.31
C PRO A 84 25.94 -5.02 22.24
N GLY A 85 25.67 -6.28 22.57
CA GLY A 85 24.54 -6.69 23.43
C GLY A 85 23.17 -6.70 22.72
N GLY A 86 23.09 -6.34 21.43
CA GLY A 86 21.85 -6.33 20.65
C GLY A 86 21.17 -7.70 20.50
N ASP A 87 21.86 -8.77 20.92
CA ASP A 87 21.40 -10.15 21.03
C ASP A 87 20.69 -10.47 22.37
N ALA A 88 20.44 -9.47 23.22
CA ALA A 88 19.69 -9.64 24.45
C ALA A 88 18.31 -10.27 24.20
N THR A 89 17.85 -11.13 25.12
CA THR A 89 16.62 -11.92 24.93
C THR A 89 15.35 -11.08 24.85
N ASN A 90 15.32 -9.89 25.46
CA ASN A 90 14.25 -8.90 25.38
C ASN A 90 14.53 -7.77 24.37
N CYS A 91 15.40 -8.02 23.40
CA CYS A 91 15.54 -7.21 22.19
C CYS A 91 14.75 -7.90 21.06
N VAL A 92 13.54 -7.43 20.78
CA VAL A 92 12.60 -8.06 19.84
C VAL A 92 12.39 -7.17 18.62
N SER A 93 12.40 -7.71 17.41
CA SER A 93 12.16 -6.86 16.24
C SER A 93 10.73 -6.29 16.21
N GLY A 94 10.56 -5.10 15.62
CA GLY A 94 9.24 -4.47 15.48
C GLY A 94 8.24 -5.35 14.71
N VAL A 95 8.72 -6.09 13.69
CA VAL A 95 7.89 -7.04 12.93
C VAL A 95 7.39 -8.16 13.84
N ALA A 96 8.28 -8.79 14.62
CA ALA A 96 7.90 -9.88 15.54
C ALA A 96 6.97 -9.40 16.66
N PHE A 97 7.17 -8.18 17.16
CA PHE A 97 6.28 -7.54 18.14
C PHE A 97 4.86 -7.37 17.57
N LEU A 98 4.74 -6.76 16.38
CA LEU A 98 3.45 -6.50 15.73
C LEU A 98 2.77 -7.80 15.30
N GLU A 99 3.53 -8.79 14.84
CA GLU A 99 3.01 -10.13 14.53
C GLU A 99 2.39 -10.80 15.75
N ALA A 100 3.09 -10.82 16.89
CA ALA A 100 2.57 -11.39 18.12
C ALA A 100 1.32 -10.65 18.63
N TYR A 101 1.27 -9.32 18.48
CA TYR A 101 0.08 -8.52 18.77
C TYR A 101 -1.08 -8.90 17.87
N ASN A 102 -0.88 -8.89 16.55
CA ASN A 102 -1.93 -9.13 15.56
C ASN A 102 -2.48 -10.56 15.59
N GLN A 103 -1.68 -11.53 16.05
CA GLN A 103 -2.11 -12.90 16.33
C GLN A 103 -2.87 -13.04 17.67
N GLY A 104 -2.99 -11.96 18.45
CA GLY A 104 -3.65 -11.95 19.76
C GLY A 104 -2.84 -12.61 20.88
N ARG A 105 -1.58 -12.98 20.62
CA ARG A 105 -0.68 -13.60 21.58
C ARG A 105 -0.14 -12.60 22.59
N LEU A 106 0.26 -11.41 22.10
CA LEU A 106 0.77 -10.32 22.93
C LEU A 106 -0.38 -9.40 23.37
N GLN A 107 -0.74 -9.49 24.65
CA GLN A 107 -1.89 -8.76 25.22
C GLN A 107 -1.54 -7.64 26.22
N HIS A 108 -0.27 -7.53 26.62
CA HIS A 108 0.23 -6.50 27.52
C HIS A 108 1.75 -6.37 27.34
N ILE A 109 2.35 -5.31 27.89
CA ILE A 109 3.80 -5.15 27.95
C ILE A 109 4.26 -5.10 29.42
N THR A 110 5.58 -5.01 29.62
CA THR A 110 6.21 -4.85 30.94
C THR A 110 7.13 -3.64 30.97
N GLY A 111 6.97 -2.79 31.99
CA GLY A 111 7.88 -1.67 32.27
C GLY A 111 8.03 -0.66 31.14
N LYS A 112 9.24 -0.08 31.01
CA LYS A 112 9.55 0.89 29.96
C LYS A 112 9.97 0.19 28.67
N VAL A 113 9.34 0.56 27.57
CA VAL A 113 9.64 0.09 26.21
C VAL A 113 10.42 1.16 25.46
N ILE A 114 11.54 0.79 24.86
CA ILE A 114 12.28 1.66 23.94
C ILE A 114 12.16 1.11 22.52
N CYS A 115 11.55 1.88 21.63
CA CYS A 115 11.49 1.57 20.21
C CYS A 115 12.52 2.41 19.44
N ILE A 116 13.22 1.80 18.49
CA ILE A 116 14.21 2.48 17.64
C ILE A 116 13.73 2.45 16.19
N GLY A 117 13.47 3.63 15.62
CA GLY A 117 13.01 3.76 14.25
C GLY A 117 12.35 5.11 13.99
N GLY A 118 12.22 5.48 12.72
CA GLY A 118 11.56 6.73 12.32
C GLY A 118 10.42 6.57 11.32
N GLY A 119 10.15 5.34 10.85
CA GLY A 119 9.08 5.05 9.88
C GLY A 119 7.83 4.47 10.53
N ASP A 120 6.81 4.20 9.71
CA ASP A 120 5.46 3.82 10.17
C ASP A 120 5.45 2.60 11.10
N THR A 121 6.28 1.58 10.83
CA THR A 121 6.41 0.41 11.71
C THR A 121 6.80 0.79 13.14
N SER A 122 7.65 1.79 13.32
CA SER A 122 8.05 2.25 14.66
C SER A 122 6.91 2.98 15.37
N ILE A 123 6.07 3.71 14.63
CA ILE A 123 4.86 4.36 15.17
C ILE A 123 3.80 3.33 15.57
N ASP A 124 3.61 2.29 14.75
CA ASP A 124 2.69 1.20 15.06
C ASP A 124 3.13 0.46 16.33
N VAL A 125 4.41 0.12 16.47
CA VAL A 125 4.96 -0.52 17.68
C VAL A 125 4.64 0.30 18.93
N VAL A 126 4.93 1.60 18.93
CA VAL A 126 4.76 2.43 20.13
C VAL A 126 3.29 2.73 20.44
N SER A 127 2.46 2.90 19.42
CA SER A 127 1.01 3.06 19.57
C SER A 127 0.39 1.79 20.16
N VAL A 128 0.75 0.61 19.62
CA VAL A 128 0.30 -0.68 20.15
C VAL A 128 0.78 -0.87 21.58
N ALA A 129 2.06 -0.61 21.88
CA ALA A 129 2.57 -0.72 23.25
C ALA A 129 1.81 0.17 24.25
N ARG A 130 1.49 1.42 23.85
CA ARG A 130 0.68 2.34 24.65
C ARG A 130 -0.75 1.85 24.86
N ARG A 131 -1.38 1.29 23.82
CA ARG A 131 -2.75 0.78 23.87
C ARG A 131 -2.87 -0.54 24.65
N LEU A 132 -1.89 -1.43 24.51
CA LEU A 132 -1.81 -2.68 25.27
C LEU A 132 -1.70 -2.40 26.77
N GLY A 133 -0.87 -1.42 27.15
CA GLY A 133 -0.62 -1.07 28.54
C GLY A 133 0.29 -2.07 29.25
N ASN A 134 0.69 -1.69 30.46
CA ASN A 134 1.58 -2.45 31.32
C ASN A 134 0.79 -3.22 32.39
N ILE A 135 1.34 -4.31 32.92
CA ILE A 135 0.81 -4.96 34.12
C ILE A 135 1.93 -5.22 35.14
N ASP A 136 1.59 -5.10 36.41
CA ASP A 136 2.53 -5.35 37.50
C ASP A 136 2.69 -6.86 37.77
N ASN A 137 3.90 -7.27 38.19
CA ASN A 137 4.21 -8.62 38.65
C ASN A 137 3.90 -9.74 37.63
N VAL A 138 4.41 -9.58 36.40
CA VAL A 138 4.24 -10.57 35.33
C VAL A 138 5.03 -11.84 35.64
N PRO A 139 4.40 -13.03 35.57
CA PRO A 139 5.13 -14.29 35.65
C PRO A 139 6.20 -14.37 34.55
N GLU A 140 7.36 -14.96 34.85
CA GLU A 140 8.47 -15.04 33.90
C GLU A 140 8.08 -15.62 32.53
N LYS A 141 7.20 -16.63 32.51
CA LYS A 141 6.69 -17.25 31.27
C LYS A 141 5.82 -16.32 30.41
N ASP A 142 5.21 -15.31 31.02
CA ASP A 142 4.28 -14.38 30.39
C ASP A 142 4.96 -13.05 30.07
N ARG A 143 6.30 -12.98 30.07
CA ARG A 143 7.00 -11.79 29.61
C ARG A 143 6.88 -11.63 28.09
N PRO A 144 6.83 -10.39 27.56
CA PRO A 144 6.59 -10.12 26.14
C PRO A 144 7.52 -10.88 25.18
N GLU A 145 8.82 -10.92 25.45
CA GLU A 145 9.78 -11.62 24.59
C GLU A 145 9.60 -13.14 24.55
N HIS A 146 9.11 -13.75 25.64
CA HIS A 146 8.79 -15.18 25.64
C HIS A 146 7.53 -15.48 24.81
N ILE A 147 6.53 -14.60 24.87
CA ILE A 147 5.36 -14.68 24.00
C ILE A 147 5.78 -14.53 22.54
N ILE A 148 6.60 -13.53 22.23
CA ILE A 148 7.04 -13.22 20.87
C ILE A 148 7.85 -14.39 20.28
N PHE A 149 8.83 -14.93 21.01
CA PHE A 149 9.74 -15.95 20.47
C PHE A 149 9.27 -17.40 20.63
N ASN A 150 8.50 -17.75 21.67
CA ASN A 150 8.07 -19.13 21.90
C ASN A 150 6.71 -19.46 21.26
N ASP A 151 6.12 -18.52 20.52
CA ASP A 151 4.79 -18.64 19.91
C ASP A 151 3.71 -19.10 20.91
N THR A 152 3.81 -18.57 22.13
CA THR A 152 2.82 -18.76 23.20
C THR A 152 1.97 -17.50 23.33
N ALA A 153 0.81 -17.58 23.99
CA ALA A 153 -0.05 -16.44 24.24
C ALA A 153 -0.04 -16.09 25.73
N HIS A 154 -0.23 -14.80 26.06
CA HIS A 154 -0.55 -14.42 27.43
C HIS A 154 -1.83 -15.13 27.88
N ASP A 155 -1.82 -15.62 29.13
CA ASP A 155 -3.04 -16.04 29.81
C ASP A 155 -4.04 -14.86 29.84
N VAL A 156 -5.34 -15.13 29.84
CA VAL A 156 -6.37 -14.08 29.88
C VAL A 156 -6.13 -13.15 31.07
N VAL A 157 -5.63 -11.95 30.77
CA VAL A 157 -5.39 -10.93 31.79
C VAL A 157 -6.65 -10.08 31.89
N ASP A 158 -7.16 -9.95 33.11
CA ASP A 158 -8.24 -9.02 33.43
C ASP A 158 -7.82 -7.60 33.02
N THR A 159 -8.50 -7.04 32.01
CA THR A 159 -8.21 -5.73 31.42
C THR A 159 -8.27 -4.60 32.44
N SER A 160 -8.98 -4.80 33.57
CA SER A 160 -9.11 -3.84 34.67
C SER A 160 -7.81 -3.58 35.46
N LYS A 161 -6.77 -4.39 35.27
CA LYS A 161 -5.47 -4.24 35.96
C LYS A 161 -4.39 -3.54 35.11
N ARG A 162 -4.70 -3.12 33.90
CA ARG A 162 -3.72 -2.50 32.99
C ARG A 162 -3.39 -1.08 33.42
N LEU A 163 -2.10 -0.80 33.51
CA LEU A 163 -1.53 0.52 33.75
C LEU A 163 -1.07 1.14 32.42
N GLY A 164 -0.85 2.46 32.40
CA GLY A 164 -0.18 3.13 31.30
C GLY A 164 1.23 2.55 31.07
N ALA A 165 1.59 2.34 29.81
CA ALA A 165 2.94 1.94 29.41
C ALA A 165 3.89 3.14 29.29
N ASP A 166 5.09 3.10 29.85
CA ASP A 166 6.13 4.10 29.54
C ASP A 166 6.80 3.69 28.22
N VAL A 167 6.64 4.50 27.18
CA VAL A 167 7.10 4.17 25.82
C VAL A 167 7.90 5.34 25.25
N LEU A 168 9.16 5.04 24.93
CA LEU A 168 10.09 5.97 24.28
C LEU A 168 10.34 5.52 22.84
N LEU A 169 10.01 6.37 21.88
CA LEU A 169 10.44 6.25 20.49
C LEU A 169 11.71 7.06 20.28
N THR A 170 12.73 6.45 19.67
CA THR A 170 13.98 7.12 19.31
C THR A 170 14.23 7.04 17.81
N THR A 171 14.75 8.12 17.25
CA THR A 171 15.17 8.20 15.85
C THR A 171 16.49 8.96 15.73
N ARG A 172 17.24 8.67 14.66
CA ARG A 172 18.51 9.35 14.36
C ARG A 172 18.31 10.75 13.79
N SER A 173 17.22 10.95 13.04
CA SER A 173 16.88 12.24 12.45
C SER A 173 16.32 13.21 13.49
N THR A 174 16.17 14.49 13.13
CA THR A 174 15.25 15.39 13.83
C THR A 174 13.81 14.87 13.71
N ILE A 175 12.93 15.25 14.65
CA ILE A 175 11.52 14.83 14.63
C ILE A 175 10.82 15.32 13.35
N GLU A 176 11.14 16.53 12.89
CA GLU A 176 10.61 17.13 11.67
C GLU A 176 10.99 16.35 10.39
N ASN A 177 12.09 15.60 10.43
CA ASN A 177 12.60 14.80 9.30
C ASN A 177 12.38 13.30 9.50
N MET A 178 11.45 12.91 10.38
CA MET A 178 11.05 11.51 10.50
C MET A 178 10.39 11.01 9.20
N PRO A 179 10.74 9.80 8.72
CA PRO A 179 10.08 9.20 7.57
C PRO A 179 8.57 8.95 7.71
N ALA A 180 8.08 8.76 8.94
CA ALA A 180 6.66 8.51 9.21
C ALA A 180 5.79 9.72 8.84
N ALA A 181 4.54 9.46 8.46
CA ALA A 181 3.58 10.53 8.16
C ALA A 181 3.34 11.43 9.39
N GLN A 182 3.26 12.76 9.18
CA GLN A 182 3.09 13.72 10.27
C GLN A 182 1.86 13.43 11.14
N GLU A 183 0.75 13.03 10.53
CA GLU A 183 -0.48 12.67 11.25
C GLU A 183 -0.26 11.49 12.21
N GLU A 184 0.59 10.53 11.85
CA GLU A 184 0.92 9.38 12.70
C GLU A 184 1.80 9.77 13.89
N ILE A 185 2.75 10.69 13.67
CA ILE A 185 3.60 11.28 14.72
C ILE A 185 2.72 12.05 15.72
N ASP A 186 1.79 12.85 15.22
CA ASP A 186 0.87 13.64 16.05
C ASP A 186 -0.06 12.74 16.88
N ASP A 187 -0.56 11.65 16.30
CA ASP A 187 -1.36 10.66 17.00
C ASP A 187 -0.56 9.93 18.10
N ALA A 188 0.66 9.49 17.81
CA ALA A 188 1.52 8.85 18.80
C ALA A 188 1.81 9.77 20.00
N ASN A 189 2.13 11.04 19.74
CA ASN A 189 2.29 12.05 20.78
C ASN A 189 1.00 12.25 21.59
N ARG A 190 -0.17 12.29 20.94
CA ARG A 190 -1.47 12.43 21.62
C ARG A 190 -1.78 11.24 22.53
N GLU A 191 -1.37 10.04 22.14
CA GLU A 191 -1.48 8.80 22.92
C GLU A 191 -0.48 8.74 24.11
N GLY A 192 0.44 9.72 24.18
CA GLY A 192 1.42 9.86 25.26
C GLY A 192 2.72 9.10 25.02
N VAL A 193 3.08 8.84 23.77
CA VAL A 193 4.43 8.37 23.41
C VAL A 193 5.43 9.52 23.57
N GLU A 194 6.56 9.26 24.22
CA GLU A 194 7.69 10.18 24.21
C GLU A 194 8.52 9.94 22.95
N ILE A 195 8.72 10.96 22.11
CA ILE A 195 9.55 10.86 20.91
C ILE A 195 10.81 11.71 21.09
N GLN A 196 11.98 11.09 20.98
CA GLN A 196 13.27 11.77 20.99
C GLN A 196 14.02 11.57 19.68
N GLY A 197 14.26 12.68 18.97
CA GLY A 197 15.13 12.71 17.80
C GLY A 197 16.61 12.77 18.15
N GLN A 198 17.46 12.62 17.13
CA GLN A 198 18.91 12.79 17.21
C GLN A 198 19.57 11.87 18.24
N LEU A 199 19.14 10.62 18.27
CA LEU A 199 19.67 9.57 19.13
C LEU A 199 20.18 8.39 18.32
N GLN A 200 21.39 7.95 18.65
CA GLN A 200 21.95 6.69 18.16
C GLN A 200 22.19 5.73 19.33
N PRO A 201 21.59 4.53 19.32
CA PRO A 201 21.96 3.50 20.29
C PRO A 201 23.35 2.97 19.97
N ILE A 202 24.18 2.79 21.01
CA ILE A 202 25.58 2.35 20.86
C ILE A 202 25.91 1.06 21.62
N GLU A 203 25.16 0.72 22.68
CA GLU A 203 25.35 -0.51 23.45
C GLU A 203 24.07 -0.89 24.20
N VAL A 204 23.70 -2.17 24.16
CA VAL A 204 22.69 -2.73 25.07
C VAL A 204 23.37 -3.20 26.34
N ILE A 205 22.96 -2.66 27.48
CA ILE A 205 23.49 -3.03 28.79
C ILE A 205 22.71 -4.25 29.27
N LYS A 206 23.42 -5.37 29.45
CA LYS A 206 22.83 -6.66 29.86
C LYS A 206 23.03 -6.93 31.35
N GLY A 207 22.02 -7.50 31.99
CA GLY A 207 22.11 -8.10 33.31
C GLY A 207 22.81 -9.47 33.30
N GLU A 208 22.98 -10.07 34.49
CA GLU A 208 23.63 -11.38 34.64
C GLU A 208 22.85 -12.53 33.96
N ASP A 209 21.54 -12.35 33.75
CA ASP A 209 20.65 -13.27 33.07
C ASP A 209 20.64 -13.13 31.54
N GLY A 210 21.42 -12.18 30.99
CA GLY A 210 21.50 -11.90 29.56
C GLY A 210 20.38 -11.02 29.01
N ARG A 211 19.47 -10.51 29.86
CA ARG A 211 18.44 -9.54 29.46
C ARG A 211 19.00 -8.13 29.43
N ALA A 212 18.50 -7.30 28.53
CA ALA A 212 18.73 -5.87 28.53
C ALA A 212 18.08 -5.22 29.75
N THR A 213 18.84 -4.41 30.48
CA THR A 213 18.36 -3.57 31.59
C THR A 213 18.37 -2.09 31.23
N ALA A 214 19.18 -1.70 30.24
CA ALA A 214 19.23 -0.35 29.71
C ALA A 214 19.77 -0.32 28.27
N LEU A 215 19.46 0.75 27.55
CA LEU A 215 20.04 1.07 26.25
C LEU A 215 20.88 2.33 26.35
N ARG A 216 22.15 2.22 26.00
CA ARG A 216 23.08 3.36 25.93
C ARG A 216 22.93 4.08 24.61
N PHE A 217 22.76 5.39 24.69
CA PHE A 217 22.67 6.29 23.55
C PHE A 217 23.82 7.28 23.51
N VAL A 218 24.03 7.85 22.33
CA VAL A 218 24.79 9.08 22.11
C VAL A 218 23.93 10.07 21.32
N ARG A 219 24.12 11.38 21.55
CA ARG A 219 23.41 12.43 20.81
C ARG A 219 24.06 12.65 19.44
N LEU A 220 23.22 13.02 18.48
CA LEU A 220 23.63 13.34 17.12
C LEU A 220 23.42 14.83 16.83
N GLU A 221 24.22 15.38 15.92
CA GLU A 221 23.93 16.67 15.29
C GLU A 221 22.69 16.57 14.38
N ASP A 222 22.22 17.71 13.85
CA ASP A 222 21.01 17.79 13.01
C ASP A 222 21.09 16.94 11.71
N ASP A 223 22.30 16.58 11.28
CA ASP A 223 22.52 15.71 10.11
C ASP A 223 22.16 14.22 10.38
N GLY A 224 21.86 13.85 11.63
CA GLY A 224 21.49 12.48 12.02
C GLY A 224 22.60 11.43 11.88
N SER A 225 23.86 11.86 11.76
CA SER A 225 25.01 11.00 11.52
C SER A 225 26.27 11.38 12.29
N THR A 226 26.46 12.66 12.59
CA THR A 226 27.61 13.17 13.34
C THR A 226 27.34 13.03 14.82
N VAL A 227 28.20 12.28 15.51
CA VAL A 227 28.11 12.01 16.94
C VAL A 227 28.63 13.20 17.75
N ILE A 228 27.89 13.60 18.79
CA ILE A 228 28.34 14.59 19.77
C ILE A 228 29.15 13.87 20.86
N GLU A 229 30.47 14.04 20.86
CA GLU A 229 31.37 13.37 21.81
C GLU A 229 31.06 13.74 23.27
N GLY A 230 31.09 12.75 24.18
CA GLY A 230 30.84 12.96 25.60
C GLY A 230 29.36 13.12 25.98
N SER A 231 28.45 12.88 25.03
CA SER A 231 27.00 12.96 25.23
C SER A 231 26.35 11.61 25.55
N GLU A 232 27.13 10.61 25.93
CA GLU A 232 26.64 9.26 26.21
C GLU A 232 25.78 9.23 27.48
N PHE A 233 24.66 8.52 27.42
CA PHE A 233 23.79 8.30 28.56
C PHE A 233 22.99 7.00 28.42
N ASP A 234 22.57 6.46 29.56
CA ASP A 234 21.84 5.20 29.63
C ASP A 234 20.36 5.48 29.93
N VAL A 235 19.47 4.77 29.24
CA VAL A 235 18.03 4.76 29.52
C VAL A 235 17.63 3.37 29.96
N GLU A 236 17.17 3.23 31.20
CA GLU A 236 16.68 1.96 31.76
C GLU A 236 15.42 1.49 31.02
N CYS A 237 15.33 0.20 30.74
CA CYS A 237 14.20 -0.38 30.01
C CYS A 237 14.00 -1.87 30.31
N GLU A 238 12.78 -2.34 30.11
CA GLU A 238 12.42 -3.77 30.22
C GLU A 238 12.27 -4.44 28.85
N LEU A 239 12.07 -3.65 27.78
CA LEU A 239 11.91 -4.17 26.42
C LEU A 239 12.53 -3.19 25.41
N ILE A 240 13.30 -3.73 24.45
CA ILE A 240 13.88 -2.98 23.34
C ILE A 240 13.27 -3.49 22.03
N VAL A 241 12.75 -2.58 21.21
CA VAL A 241 12.08 -2.92 19.95
C VAL A 241 12.72 -2.20 18.77
N PRO A 242 13.76 -2.76 18.11
CA PRO A 242 14.26 -2.23 16.85
C PRO A 242 13.23 -2.37 15.72
N ALA A 243 12.79 -1.23 15.19
CA ALA A 243 11.96 -1.09 13.99
C ALA A 243 12.78 -0.41 12.87
N ILE A 244 13.97 -0.96 12.59
CA ILE A 244 15.01 -0.37 11.73
C ILE A 244 15.15 -1.05 10.35
N GLY A 245 14.19 -1.90 10.00
CA GLY A 245 14.13 -2.53 8.69
C GLY A 245 13.54 -3.93 8.70
N GLN A 246 13.11 -4.34 7.52
CA GLN A 246 12.49 -5.62 7.23
C GLN A 246 13.40 -6.47 6.35
N GLY A 247 13.16 -7.78 6.36
CA GLY A 247 13.85 -8.78 5.56
C GLY A 247 12.92 -9.90 5.14
N VAL A 248 13.40 -10.75 4.24
CA VAL A 248 12.65 -11.93 3.78
C VAL A 248 13.00 -13.11 4.67
N ASP A 249 12.00 -13.91 5.01
CA ASP A 249 12.19 -15.22 5.64
C ASP A 249 12.58 -16.23 4.53
N ASN A 250 13.85 -16.61 4.50
CA ASN A 250 14.44 -17.48 3.47
C ASN A 250 14.69 -18.91 3.97
N GLU A 251 14.15 -19.27 5.13
CA GLU A 251 14.38 -20.58 5.72
C GLU A 251 13.95 -21.70 4.76
N GLY A 252 14.89 -22.59 4.44
CA GLY A 252 14.63 -23.77 3.61
C GLY A 252 14.51 -23.51 2.10
N ILE A 253 14.64 -22.26 1.65
CA ILE A 253 14.69 -21.90 0.22
C ILE A 253 16.15 -21.81 -0.22
N ASP A 254 16.47 -22.32 -1.42
CA ASP A 254 17.81 -22.22 -1.99
C ASP A 254 18.28 -20.76 -2.04
N GLY A 255 19.44 -20.49 -1.43
CA GLY A 255 20.08 -19.18 -1.38
C GLY A 255 20.35 -18.58 -2.76
N SER A 256 20.41 -19.39 -3.82
CA SER A 256 20.61 -18.91 -5.20
C SER A 256 19.45 -18.05 -5.75
N PHE A 257 18.28 -18.04 -5.09
CA PHE A 257 17.19 -17.11 -5.41
C PHE A 257 17.41 -15.70 -4.85
N PHE A 258 18.27 -15.54 -3.84
CA PHE A 258 18.43 -14.30 -3.10
C PHE A 258 19.73 -13.58 -3.47
N ASN A 259 19.65 -12.26 -3.56
CA ASN A 259 20.81 -11.39 -3.71
C ASN A 259 21.54 -11.19 -2.37
N GLU A 260 22.67 -10.47 -2.39
CA GLU A 260 23.49 -10.19 -1.20
C GLU A 260 22.74 -9.47 -0.06
N ARG A 261 21.59 -8.85 -0.37
CA ARG A 261 20.75 -8.15 0.59
C ARG A 261 19.63 -9.02 1.15
N GLY A 262 19.52 -10.28 0.73
CA GLY A 262 18.47 -11.21 1.16
C GLY A 262 17.10 -10.98 0.49
N PHE A 263 17.06 -10.31 -0.67
CA PHE A 263 15.86 -10.10 -1.48
C PHE A 263 15.97 -10.88 -2.80
N ILE A 264 14.87 -11.03 -3.54
CA ILE A 264 14.86 -11.69 -4.86
C ILE A 264 14.84 -10.63 -5.96
N ASP A 265 15.80 -10.69 -6.87
CA ASP A 265 15.85 -9.78 -8.01
C ASP A 265 14.77 -10.14 -9.04
N ALA A 266 14.24 -9.10 -9.70
CA ALA A 266 13.24 -9.20 -10.74
C ALA A 266 13.82 -8.67 -12.06
N ASP A 267 13.66 -9.41 -13.15
CA ASP A 267 13.95 -8.91 -14.49
C ASP A 267 12.84 -7.97 -15.00
N ARG A 268 12.95 -7.55 -16.27
CA ARG A 268 11.97 -6.64 -16.90
C ARG A 268 10.55 -7.22 -17.04
N ASN A 269 10.37 -8.51 -16.81
CA ASN A 269 9.10 -9.23 -16.85
C ASN A 269 8.67 -9.72 -15.46
N TYR A 270 9.36 -9.30 -14.39
CA TYR A 270 9.19 -9.82 -13.04
C TYR A 270 9.53 -11.32 -12.92
N GLN A 271 10.30 -11.86 -13.86
CA GLN A 271 10.88 -13.19 -13.76
C GLN A 271 12.17 -13.13 -12.96
N VAL A 272 12.46 -14.15 -12.17
CA VAL A 272 13.73 -14.26 -11.44
C VAL A 272 14.85 -14.47 -12.47
N PRO A 273 15.91 -13.63 -12.48
CA PRO A 273 16.96 -13.71 -13.49
C PRO A 273 17.56 -15.12 -13.62
N ASN A 274 17.60 -15.63 -14.86
CA ASN A 274 18.11 -16.96 -15.21
C ASN A 274 17.32 -18.15 -14.60
N LYS A 275 16.08 -17.93 -14.14
CA LYS A 275 15.21 -18.98 -13.61
C LYS A 275 13.84 -18.95 -14.30
N PRO A 276 13.72 -19.49 -15.53
CA PRO A 276 12.45 -19.54 -16.27
C PRO A 276 11.36 -20.23 -15.44
N GLY A 277 10.14 -19.68 -15.49
CA GLY A 277 9.00 -20.21 -14.73
C GLY A 277 8.90 -19.68 -13.29
N PHE A 278 9.95 -19.03 -12.77
CA PHE A 278 9.93 -18.40 -11.44
C PHE A 278 9.78 -16.89 -11.55
N PHE A 279 8.74 -16.35 -10.94
CA PHE A 279 8.41 -14.93 -10.92
C PHE A 279 8.47 -14.38 -9.51
N VAL A 280 8.51 -13.05 -9.36
CA VAL A 280 8.62 -12.40 -8.05
C VAL A 280 7.89 -11.05 -8.04
N CYS A 281 7.19 -10.73 -6.95
CA CYS A 281 6.58 -9.41 -6.74
C CYS A 281 6.42 -9.07 -5.25
N GLY A 282 6.25 -7.78 -4.96
CA GLY A 282 6.04 -7.25 -3.62
C GLY A 282 7.34 -7.04 -2.84
N ASP A 283 7.24 -6.98 -1.52
CA ASP A 283 8.35 -6.59 -0.64
C ASP A 283 9.54 -7.55 -0.66
N VAL A 284 9.34 -8.78 -1.14
CA VAL A 284 10.43 -9.75 -1.38
C VAL A 284 11.43 -9.26 -2.44
N VAL A 285 11.03 -8.35 -3.33
CA VAL A 285 11.94 -7.63 -4.23
C VAL A 285 12.61 -6.47 -3.50
N ARG A 286 11.78 -5.63 -2.86
CA ARG A 286 12.21 -4.49 -2.07
C ARG A 286 11.02 -3.98 -1.25
N PRO A 287 11.14 -3.79 0.07
CA PRO A 287 10.07 -3.26 0.90
C PRO A 287 9.57 -1.92 0.39
N HIS A 288 8.26 -1.77 0.24
CA HIS A 288 7.60 -0.56 -0.22
C HIS A 288 6.17 -0.44 0.32
N LEU A 289 5.42 0.55 -0.19
CA LEU A 289 4.00 0.71 0.09
C LEU A 289 3.18 -0.48 -0.41
N LEU A 290 2.10 -0.79 0.30
CA LEU A 290 1.11 -1.80 -0.07
C LEU A 290 0.60 -1.62 -1.51
N THR A 291 0.34 -0.39 -1.93
CA THR A 291 -0.14 -0.06 -3.28
C THR A 291 0.87 -0.43 -4.35
N THR A 292 2.16 -0.35 -4.06
CA THR A 292 3.23 -0.77 -4.97
C THR A 292 3.23 -2.29 -5.12
N ALA A 293 3.10 -3.04 -4.02
CA ALA A 293 3.01 -4.50 -4.09
C ALA A 293 1.79 -4.97 -4.90
N ILE A 294 0.63 -4.33 -4.71
CA ILE A 294 -0.60 -4.60 -5.49
C ILE A 294 -0.39 -4.28 -6.97
N GLY A 295 0.24 -3.14 -7.28
CA GLY A 295 0.57 -2.76 -8.66
C GLY A 295 1.50 -3.76 -9.34
N GLN A 296 2.55 -4.20 -8.64
CA GLN A 296 3.45 -5.25 -9.15
C GLN A 296 2.72 -6.57 -9.38
N ALA A 297 1.81 -6.96 -8.48
CA ALA A 297 1.00 -8.17 -8.63
C ALA A 297 0.11 -8.12 -9.88
N GLY A 298 -0.46 -6.95 -10.21
CA GLY A 298 -1.21 -6.76 -11.46
C GLY A 298 -0.34 -6.98 -12.70
N ILE A 299 0.87 -6.44 -12.71
CA ILE A 299 1.80 -6.53 -13.84
C ILE A 299 2.37 -7.95 -14.00
N VAL A 300 2.79 -8.59 -12.90
CA VAL A 300 3.37 -9.94 -12.95
C VAL A 300 2.34 -10.99 -13.37
N ALA A 301 1.05 -10.80 -13.05
CA ALA A 301 -0.01 -11.69 -13.51
C ALA A 301 -0.08 -11.73 -15.05
N GLU A 302 0.09 -10.59 -15.73
CA GLU A 302 0.17 -10.55 -17.19
C GLU A 302 1.44 -11.22 -17.73
N SER A 303 2.58 -11.02 -17.06
CA SER A 303 3.83 -11.74 -17.40
C SER A 303 3.69 -13.25 -17.32
N ILE A 304 3.09 -13.75 -16.23
CA ILE A 304 2.82 -15.18 -16.03
C ILE A 304 1.86 -15.68 -17.11
N GLY A 305 0.78 -14.94 -17.40
CA GLY A 305 -0.16 -15.28 -18.47
C GLY A 305 0.52 -15.46 -19.83
N ASP A 306 1.32 -14.47 -20.27
CA ASP A 306 2.08 -14.54 -21.52
C ASP A 306 3.08 -15.71 -21.53
N TYR A 307 3.74 -15.99 -20.40
CA TYR A 307 4.65 -17.11 -20.27
C TYR A 307 3.96 -18.46 -20.44
N LEU A 308 2.80 -18.66 -19.79
CA LEU A 308 2.06 -19.92 -19.81
C LEU A 308 1.50 -20.26 -21.21
N ILE A 309 1.14 -19.26 -22.00
CA ILE A 309 0.66 -19.45 -23.38
C ILE A 309 1.78 -19.45 -24.42
N GLY A 310 3.04 -19.30 -23.99
CA GLY A 310 4.21 -19.26 -24.88
C GLY A 310 4.26 -18.03 -25.78
N LYS A 311 3.67 -16.91 -25.34
CA LYS A 311 3.72 -15.63 -26.06
C LYS A 311 5.05 -14.91 -25.78
N ASP A 312 5.57 -14.23 -26.80
CA ASP A 312 6.78 -13.42 -26.65
C ASP A 312 6.55 -12.30 -25.64
N GLN A 313 7.39 -12.25 -24.61
CA GLN A 313 7.29 -11.25 -23.55
C GLN A 313 8.09 -9.98 -23.90
N SER A 314 7.42 -8.83 -23.90
CA SER A 314 8.03 -7.50 -23.94
C SER A 314 8.28 -6.96 -22.53
N ALA A 315 9.18 -5.98 -22.42
CA ALA A 315 9.46 -5.32 -21.14
C ALA A 315 8.16 -4.75 -20.53
N ARG A 316 7.90 -5.08 -19.26
CA ARG A 316 6.73 -4.58 -18.54
C ARG A 316 6.94 -3.15 -18.05
N PRO A 317 5.86 -2.36 -17.91
CA PRO A 317 5.94 -1.06 -17.27
C PRO A 317 6.35 -1.21 -15.79
N LYS A 318 6.98 -0.17 -15.24
CA LYS A 318 7.15 -0.07 -13.78
C LYS A 318 5.85 0.48 -13.18
N VAL A 319 5.55 0.14 -11.93
CA VAL A 319 4.34 0.63 -11.24
C VAL A 319 4.22 2.16 -11.32
N ASP A 320 5.33 2.86 -11.11
CA ASP A 320 5.38 4.33 -11.08
C ASP A 320 5.12 4.99 -12.46
N VAL A 321 5.01 4.19 -13.54
CA VAL A 321 4.81 4.64 -14.92
C VAL A 321 3.79 3.79 -15.69
N HIS A 322 2.98 2.97 -15.00
CA HIS A 322 1.94 2.17 -15.65
C HIS A 322 0.70 3.05 -15.87
N TYR A 323 0.50 3.44 -17.13
CA TYR A 323 -0.68 4.18 -17.58
C TYR A 323 -1.67 3.22 -18.24
N PHE A 324 -2.96 3.53 -18.16
CA PHE A 324 -3.99 2.80 -18.89
C PHE A 324 -3.82 3.00 -20.40
N ASP A 325 -3.49 1.94 -21.13
CA ASP A 325 -3.42 1.90 -22.59
C ASP A 325 -4.71 1.26 -23.16
N LEU A 326 -5.56 2.09 -23.77
CA LEU A 326 -6.83 1.65 -24.33
C LEU A 326 -6.63 0.67 -25.50
N MET A 327 -5.59 0.83 -26.31
CA MET A 327 -5.37 0.02 -27.50
C MET A 327 -4.82 -1.35 -27.16
N GLU A 328 -3.92 -1.43 -26.19
CA GLU A 328 -3.51 -2.71 -25.61
C GLU A 328 -4.73 -3.44 -25.03
N LYS A 329 -5.59 -2.73 -24.28
CA LYS A 329 -6.84 -3.32 -23.77
C LYS A 329 -7.79 -3.72 -24.89
N LEU A 330 -8.05 -2.92 -25.91
CA LEU A 330 -8.91 -3.35 -27.01
C LEU A 330 -8.36 -4.60 -27.73
N ASN A 331 -7.04 -4.70 -27.89
CA ASN A 331 -6.39 -5.90 -28.45
C ASN A 331 -6.58 -7.14 -27.57
N GLU A 332 -6.50 -7.03 -26.25
CA GLU A 332 -6.74 -8.14 -25.32
C GLU A 332 -8.15 -8.76 -25.46
N TRP A 333 -9.13 -7.97 -25.90
CA TRP A 333 -10.53 -8.37 -25.97
C TRP A 333 -11.02 -8.64 -27.40
N ASP A 334 -10.13 -8.72 -28.39
CA ASP A 334 -10.48 -8.80 -29.83
C ASP A 334 -11.41 -7.66 -30.30
N LEU A 335 -11.30 -6.50 -29.65
CA LEU A 335 -12.05 -5.27 -29.96
C LEU A 335 -11.16 -4.18 -30.56
N ALA A 336 -9.91 -4.52 -30.88
CA ALA A 336 -9.00 -3.62 -31.57
C ALA A 336 -9.49 -3.35 -33.00
N PRO A 337 -9.14 -2.18 -33.57
CA PRO A 337 -9.45 -1.85 -34.95
C PRO A 337 -9.06 -2.97 -35.93
N SER A 338 -10.00 -3.39 -36.78
CA SER A 338 -9.78 -4.48 -37.75
C SER A 338 -8.89 -4.12 -38.94
N GLU A 339 -8.58 -2.83 -39.13
CA GLU A 339 -7.70 -2.29 -40.16
C GLU A 339 -6.49 -1.59 -39.51
N GLU A 340 -5.36 -1.44 -40.24
CA GLU A 340 -4.19 -0.67 -39.80
C GLU A 340 -4.65 0.69 -39.26
N TYR A 341 -4.65 0.82 -37.93
CA TYR A 341 -4.99 2.04 -37.24
C TYR A 341 -3.92 3.10 -37.54
N ASP A 342 -4.27 4.09 -38.38
CA ASP A 342 -3.42 5.22 -38.71
C ASP A 342 -3.40 6.21 -37.54
N SER A 343 -2.50 5.99 -36.60
CA SER A 343 -2.31 6.84 -35.41
C SER A 343 -1.88 8.27 -35.76
N ALA A 344 -1.41 8.53 -37.00
CA ALA A 344 -1.09 9.87 -37.46
C ALA A 344 -2.33 10.67 -37.90
N GLY A 345 -3.50 10.01 -38.00
CA GLY A 345 -4.78 10.62 -38.36
C GLY A 345 -4.76 11.24 -39.76
N THR A 346 -5.35 10.56 -40.75
CA THR A 346 -5.60 11.22 -42.04
C THR A 346 -6.70 12.30 -41.86
N PRO A 347 -6.45 13.59 -42.20
CA PRO A 347 -7.47 14.63 -42.13
C PRO A 347 -8.73 14.23 -42.91
N GLY A 348 -9.89 14.21 -42.25
CA GLY A 348 -11.18 13.84 -42.84
C GLY A 348 -11.62 12.38 -42.67
N LYS A 349 -10.85 11.54 -41.96
CA LYS A 349 -11.33 10.23 -41.47
C LYS A 349 -11.58 10.30 -39.96
N ALA A 350 -12.82 10.06 -39.54
CA ALA A 350 -13.23 9.95 -38.15
C ALA A 350 -13.64 8.49 -37.83
N THR A 351 -13.54 8.10 -36.57
CA THR A 351 -13.96 6.78 -36.06
C THR A 351 -15.42 6.78 -35.58
N ASP A 352 -16.19 7.84 -35.90
CA ASP A 352 -17.60 8.02 -35.53
C ASP A 352 -18.52 6.89 -36.02
N LYS A 353 -18.11 6.16 -37.06
CA LYS A 353 -18.82 5.01 -37.64
C LYS A 353 -18.09 3.67 -37.47
N ALA A 354 -16.99 3.64 -36.74
CA ALA A 354 -16.26 2.41 -36.46
C ALA A 354 -16.97 1.57 -35.39
N ASP A 355 -16.77 0.26 -35.41
CA ASP A 355 -17.22 -0.68 -34.38
C ASP A 355 -16.32 -0.69 -33.13
N TYR A 356 -15.26 0.12 -33.15
CA TYR A 356 -14.34 0.39 -32.05
C TYR A 356 -14.34 1.89 -31.67
N ALA A 357 -14.08 2.21 -30.40
CA ALA A 357 -14.06 3.59 -29.90
C ALA A 357 -12.63 4.10 -29.65
N VAL A 358 -11.85 4.28 -30.72
CA VAL A 358 -10.50 4.86 -30.63
C VAL A 358 -10.55 6.29 -31.19
N HIS A 359 -10.68 7.28 -30.30
CA HIS A 359 -10.46 8.69 -30.63
C HIS A 359 -8.97 9.02 -30.60
N ASN A 360 -8.57 9.99 -31.44
CA ASN A 360 -7.22 10.37 -31.91
C ASN A 360 -6.11 10.69 -30.87
N TYR A 361 -6.14 10.12 -29.67
CA TYR A 361 -5.06 10.21 -28.69
C TYR A 361 -4.97 8.87 -27.94
N GLU A 362 -3.96 8.06 -28.31
CA GLU A 362 -3.50 6.92 -27.52
C GLU A 362 -2.72 7.44 -26.30
N ASP A 363 -2.94 6.83 -25.14
CA ASP A 363 -2.90 7.42 -23.79
C ASP A 363 -4.01 8.47 -23.57
N ARG A 364 -5.07 8.09 -22.85
CA ARG A 364 -6.04 9.06 -22.33
C ARG A 364 -5.91 9.24 -20.82
N SER A 365 -4.85 8.80 -20.16
CA SER A 365 -4.68 9.13 -18.74
C SER A 365 -4.55 10.65 -18.57
N PHE A 366 -3.90 11.34 -19.52
CA PHE A 366 -3.80 12.80 -19.57
C PHE A 366 -5.06 13.50 -20.12
N ALA A 367 -5.93 12.81 -20.87
CA ALA A 367 -7.11 13.41 -21.54
C ALA A 367 -8.47 12.97 -20.96
N SER A 368 -8.54 11.83 -20.26
CA SER A 368 -9.72 11.35 -19.53
C SER A 368 -9.84 12.03 -18.16
N ILE A 369 -8.71 12.51 -17.63
CA ILE A 369 -8.67 13.35 -16.45
C ILE A 369 -8.33 14.75 -16.93
N ILE A 370 -9.37 15.51 -17.27
CA ILE A 370 -9.23 16.94 -17.53
C ILE A 370 -8.70 17.60 -16.25
N PRO A 371 -7.56 18.31 -16.30
CA PRO A 371 -7.02 18.96 -15.11
C PRO A 371 -8.00 20.01 -14.63
N HIS A 372 -8.02 20.28 -13.33
CA HIS A 372 -8.93 21.27 -12.76
C HIS A 372 -8.81 22.67 -13.41
N THR A 373 -7.68 22.97 -14.06
CA THR A 373 -7.43 24.21 -14.82
C THR A 373 -8.16 24.29 -16.15
N GLU A 374 -8.60 23.16 -16.70
CA GLU A 374 -9.35 23.07 -17.96
C GLU A 374 -10.87 22.91 -17.72
N LEU A 375 -11.30 22.77 -16.48
CA LEU A 375 -12.72 22.78 -16.12
C LEU A 375 -13.26 24.21 -16.13
N PHE A 376 -14.43 24.42 -16.75
CA PHE A 376 -15.15 25.67 -16.57
C PHE A 376 -15.90 25.66 -15.22
N LEU A 377 -15.14 25.98 -14.16
CA LEU A 377 -15.63 25.94 -12.77
C LEU A 377 -16.84 26.85 -12.51
N GLY A 378 -17.05 27.89 -13.33
CA GLY A 378 -18.20 28.78 -13.23
C GLY A 378 -19.56 28.11 -13.49
N HIS A 379 -19.57 26.89 -14.03
CA HIS A 379 -20.78 26.09 -14.15
C HIS A 379 -21.22 25.44 -12.83
N PHE A 380 -20.27 25.16 -11.94
CA PHE A 380 -20.53 24.42 -10.70
C PHE A 380 -20.72 25.39 -9.54
N GLU A 381 -21.76 25.16 -8.74
CA GLU A 381 -21.90 25.89 -7.48
C GLU A 381 -20.83 25.41 -6.49
N HIS A 382 -20.25 26.36 -5.74
CA HIS A 382 -19.28 26.00 -4.70
C HIS A 382 -19.98 25.27 -3.56
N GLU A 383 -19.49 24.09 -3.24
CA GLU A 383 -19.90 23.31 -2.07
C GLU A 383 -18.64 22.83 -1.34
N ASP A 384 -18.61 23.08 -0.03
CA ASP A 384 -17.50 22.65 0.83
C ASP A 384 -17.44 21.12 0.88
N ARG A 385 -16.21 20.58 0.96
CA ARG A 385 -16.03 19.14 1.16
C ARG A 385 -16.54 18.75 2.54
N VAL A 386 -17.28 17.65 2.62
CA VAL A 386 -17.54 16.98 3.89
C VAL A 386 -16.20 16.49 4.45
N ALA A 387 -15.77 17.08 5.57
CA ALA A 387 -14.52 16.68 6.20
C ALA A 387 -14.68 15.28 6.81
N ARG A 388 -13.79 14.34 6.44
CA ARG A 388 -13.69 13.06 7.15
C ARG A 388 -13.27 13.33 8.58
N ASN A 389 -13.88 12.59 9.51
CA ASN A 389 -13.61 12.74 10.92
C ASN A 389 -12.74 11.58 11.42
N HIS A 390 -12.05 11.82 12.52
CA HIS A 390 -11.16 10.85 13.15
C HIS A 390 -11.58 10.64 14.60
N LYS A 391 -11.62 9.39 15.06
CA LYS A 391 -11.69 9.08 16.49
C LYS A 391 -10.37 9.45 17.13
N LEU A 392 -10.36 10.52 17.92
CA LEU A 392 -9.17 10.95 18.63
C LEU A 392 -8.93 10.05 19.84
N VAL A 393 -7.78 9.39 19.85
CA VAL A 393 -7.27 8.64 21.00
C VAL A 393 -6.21 9.50 21.70
N ASN A 394 -6.29 9.58 23.01
CA ASN A 394 -5.41 10.37 23.86
C ASN A 394 -5.03 9.61 25.13
N VAL A 395 -4.17 10.19 25.95
CA VAL A 395 -3.69 9.59 27.21
C VAL A 395 -4.81 9.11 28.15
N ASP A 396 -6.00 9.71 28.11
CA ASP A 396 -7.11 9.38 29.00
C ASP A 396 -7.93 8.16 28.52
N ASN A 397 -7.87 7.84 27.22
CA ASN A 397 -8.68 6.79 26.60
C ASN A 397 -7.88 5.82 25.71
N VAL A 398 -6.55 5.83 25.78
CA VAL A 398 -5.66 4.97 24.96
C VAL A 398 -5.67 3.51 25.40
N LEU A 399 -5.80 3.25 26.70
CA LEU A 399 -5.70 1.88 27.23
C LEU A 399 -6.84 1.00 26.74
N GLY A 400 -6.48 -0.10 26.06
CA GLY A 400 -7.43 -1.05 25.48
C GLY A 400 -8.23 -0.53 24.30
N ASN A 401 -7.93 0.68 23.82
CA ASN A 401 -8.63 1.26 22.69
C ASN A 401 -7.96 0.79 21.39
N PHE A 402 -8.70 0.03 20.60
CA PHE A 402 -8.30 -0.46 19.27
C PHE A 402 -9.41 -0.19 18.26
N ASP A 403 -10.20 0.86 18.50
CA ASP A 403 -11.20 1.32 17.56
C ASP A 403 -10.51 1.88 16.30
N GLU A 404 -11.11 1.60 15.13
CA GLU A 404 -10.69 2.22 13.87
C GLU A 404 -10.65 3.75 14.01
N ARG A 405 -9.51 4.34 13.62
CA ARG A 405 -9.29 5.79 13.77
C ARG A 405 -10.11 6.59 12.75
N LEU A 406 -10.24 6.10 11.52
CA LEU A 406 -10.96 6.81 10.47
C LEU A 406 -12.47 6.59 10.64
N ILE A 407 -13.22 7.67 10.69
CA ILE A 407 -14.68 7.60 10.60
C ILE A 407 -15.03 7.75 9.12
N GLY A 408 -15.42 6.62 8.50
CA GLY A 408 -15.93 6.60 7.15
C GLY A 408 -17.19 7.46 6.99
N TYR A 409 -17.48 7.86 5.76
CA TYR A 409 -18.73 8.56 5.46
C TYR A 409 -19.95 7.67 5.73
N THR A 410 -21.02 8.28 6.23
CA THR A 410 -22.37 7.70 6.13
C THR A 410 -22.75 7.51 4.66
N ALA A 411 -23.78 6.69 4.40
CA ALA A 411 -24.26 6.50 3.03
C ALA A 411 -24.73 7.84 2.42
N GLU A 412 -25.35 8.69 3.22
CA GLU A 412 -25.79 10.03 2.82
C GLU A 412 -24.60 10.95 2.49
N GLU A 413 -23.57 11.01 3.35
CA GLU A 413 -22.35 11.81 3.10
C GLU A 413 -21.57 11.28 1.89
N ALA A 414 -21.49 9.96 1.72
CA ALA A 414 -20.83 9.35 0.57
C ALA A 414 -21.57 9.69 -0.73
N GLN A 415 -22.91 9.67 -0.73
CA GLN A 415 -23.74 10.10 -1.86
C GLN A 415 -23.59 11.60 -2.14
N GLN A 416 -23.54 12.43 -1.09
CA GLN A 416 -23.30 13.86 -1.22
C GLN A 416 -21.94 14.13 -1.88
N GLU A 417 -20.86 13.52 -1.37
CA GLU A 417 -19.52 13.66 -1.93
C GLU A 417 -19.42 13.10 -3.36
N ALA A 418 -20.09 11.97 -3.65
CA ALA A 418 -20.19 11.45 -5.01
C ALA A 418 -20.97 12.39 -5.95
N GLY A 419 -22.01 13.05 -5.45
CA GLY A 419 -22.81 14.03 -6.18
C GLY A 419 -22.03 15.29 -6.57
N ARG A 420 -20.93 15.60 -5.85
CA ARG A 420 -20.01 16.70 -6.17
C ARG A 420 -19.04 16.36 -7.30
N CYS A 421 -19.14 15.17 -7.90
CA CYS A 421 -18.32 14.79 -9.05
C CYS A 421 -18.55 15.74 -10.24
N MET A 422 -17.50 16.42 -10.67
CA MET A 422 -17.53 17.34 -11.81
C MET A 422 -17.50 16.62 -13.17
N SER A 423 -17.53 15.28 -13.20
CA SER A 423 -17.48 14.46 -14.42
C SER A 423 -16.34 14.84 -15.36
N CYS A 424 -15.15 15.15 -14.83
CA CYS A 424 -14.01 15.60 -15.64
C CYS A 424 -13.74 14.64 -16.80
N GLY A 425 -13.59 15.20 -18.01
CA GLY A 425 -13.37 14.45 -19.24
C GLY A 425 -14.60 13.72 -19.81
N LEU A 426 -15.76 13.78 -19.17
CA LEU A 426 -16.99 13.11 -19.64
C LEU A 426 -18.14 14.11 -19.85
N CYS A 427 -18.92 13.92 -20.90
CA CYS A 427 -20.16 14.67 -21.09
C CYS A 427 -21.21 14.22 -20.06
N PHE A 428 -21.98 15.17 -19.51
CA PHE A 428 -23.12 14.88 -18.64
C PHE A 428 -24.43 15.55 -19.10
N GLU A 429 -24.51 15.94 -20.38
CA GLU A 429 -25.72 16.54 -20.98
C GLU A 429 -26.15 17.89 -20.38
N CYS A 430 -25.19 18.77 -20.03
CA CYS A 430 -25.50 20.14 -19.58
C CYS A 430 -26.10 21.06 -20.67
N ASP A 431 -26.10 20.62 -21.93
CA ASP A 431 -26.61 21.31 -23.11
C ASP A 431 -25.96 22.65 -23.49
N ASN A 432 -24.98 23.15 -22.73
CA ASN A 432 -24.30 24.42 -23.05
C ASN A 432 -23.76 24.43 -24.48
N CYS A 433 -23.03 23.39 -24.87
CA CYS A 433 -22.41 23.32 -26.20
C CYS A 433 -23.41 23.33 -27.35
N VAL A 434 -24.58 22.73 -27.16
CA VAL A 434 -25.68 22.73 -28.13
C VAL A 434 -26.31 24.12 -28.20
N MET A 435 -26.58 24.72 -27.03
CA MET A 435 -27.25 26.03 -26.93
C MET A 435 -26.40 27.20 -27.44
N TYR A 436 -25.08 27.16 -27.22
CA TYR A 436 -24.17 28.23 -27.61
C TYR A 436 -23.56 28.05 -29.01
N CYS A 437 -23.80 26.92 -29.69
CA CYS A 437 -23.29 26.71 -31.04
C CYS A 437 -24.01 27.63 -32.04
N PRO A 438 -23.33 28.60 -32.70
CA PRO A 438 -23.99 29.55 -33.59
C PRO A 438 -24.40 28.93 -34.94
N GLN A 439 -24.01 27.68 -35.21
CA GLN A 439 -24.23 27.00 -36.49
C GLN A 439 -25.07 25.72 -36.35
N ASP A 440 -25.58 25.42 -35.15
CA ASP A 440 -26.24 24.14 -34.83
C ASP A 440 -25.38 22.93 -35.25
N ALA A 441 -24.05 23.08 -35.13
CA ALA A 441 -23.08 22.05 -35.45
C ALA A 441 -22.98 20.99 -34.34
N VAL A 442 -23.19 21.37 -33.08
CA VAL A 442 -23.17 20.43 -31.95
C VAL A 442 -24.61 19.98 -31.66
N PHE A 443 -24.85 18.67 -31.60
CA PHE A 443 -26.18 18.09 -31.40
C PHE A 443 -26.14 16.89 -30.45
N LYS A 444 -27.29 16.54 -29.86
CA LYS A 444 -27.40 15.37 -28.98
C LYS A 444 -27.35 14.07 -29.78
N VAL A 445 -26.56 13.12 -29.31
CA VAL A 445 -26.51 11.75 -29.85
C VAL A 445 -27.86 11.08 -29.65
N LYS A 446 -28.26 10.19 -30.56
CA LYS A 446 -29.52 9.43 -30.38
C LYS A 446 -29.39 8.46 -29.20
N LYS A 447 -30.52 8.13 -28.57
CA LYS A 447 -30.56 7.29 -27.36
C LYS A 447 -30.00 5.87 -27.57
N ASP A 448 -30.10 5.33 -28.77
CA ASP A 448 -29.54 4.03 -29.17
C ASP A 448 -28.06 4.08 -29.54
N GLU A 449 -27.51 5.29 -29.71
CA GLU A 449 -26.10 5.55 -30.04
C GLU A 449 -25.33 6.18 -28.83
N SER A 450 -26.04 6.64 -27.79
CA SER A 450 -25.44 7.27 -26.60
C SER A 450 -24.79 6.25 -25.66
N THR A 451 -23.65 6.61 -25.08
CA THR A 451 -22.94 5.82 -24.05
C THR A 451 -22.46 6.73 -22.92
N LEU A 452 -22.03 6.15 -21.79
CA LEU A 452 -21.57 6.90 -20.62
C LEU A 452 -20.48 7.90 -21.02
N GLY A 453 -20.77 9.19 -20.83
CA GLY A 453 -19.84 10.27 -21.13
C GLY A 453 -19.80 10.73 -22.59
N ARG A 454 -20.58 10.12 -23.50
CA ARG A 454 -20.71 10.53 -24.92
C ARG A 454 -22.18 10.76 -25.27
N TYR A 455 -22.61 12.01 -25.13
CA TYR A 455 -24.01 12.39 -25.32
C TYR A 455 -24.23 13.50 -26.36
N VAL A 456 -23.15 14.13 -26.83
CA VAL A 456 -23.19 15.13 -27.90
C VAL A 456 -22.21 14.75 -28.99
N ASP A 457 -22.54 15.09 -30.24
CA ASP A 457 -21.70 14.91 -31.41
C ASP A 457 -21.62 16.21 -32.22
N THR A 458 -20.66 16.29 -33.15
CA THR A 458 -20.40 17.48 -33.96
C THR A 458 -20.54 17.18 -35.44
N ASP A 459 -21.42 17.93 -36.11
CA ASP A 459 -21.51 18.02 -37.56
C ASP A 459 -20.38 18.94 -38.06
N TYR A 460 -19.27 18.33 -38.47
CA TYR A 460 -18.08 19.06 -38.94
C TYR A 460 -18.32 19.87 -40.21
N ASP A 461 -19.35 19.56 -41.02
CA ASP A 461 -19.69 20.35 -42.20
C ASP A 461 -20.31 21.70 -41.83
N LYS A 462 -20.85 21.83 -40.61
CA LYS A 462 -21.39 23.09 -40.07
C LYS A 462 -20.44 23.79 -39.11
N CYS A 463 -19.45 23.07 -38.56
CA CYS A 463 -18.54 23.63 -37.59
C CYS A 463 -17.60 24.66 -38.23
N ILE A 464 -17.63 25.89 -37.72
CA ILE A 464 -16.75 26.98 -38.19
C ILE A 464 -15.51 27.19 -37.31
N GLY A 465 -15.26 26.31 -36.34
CA GLY A 465 -14.11 26.43 -35.43
C GLY A 465 -14.10 27.71 -34.61
N CYS A 466 -15.24 28.09 -34.01
CA CYS A 466 -15.35 29.32 -33.20
C CYS A 466 -14.99 29.14 -31.71
N HIS A 467 -14.71 27.91 -31.26
CA HIS A 467 -14.31 27.54 -29.90
C HIS A 467 -15.36 27.72 -28.80
N ILE A 468 -16.47 28.41 -29.06
CA ILE A 468 -17.52 28.69 -28.06
C ILE A 468 -17.99 27.42 -27.34
N CYS A 469 -18.25 26.32 -28.06
CA CYS A 469 -18.71 25.07 -27.45
C CYS A 469 -17.68 24.43 -26.51
N ALA A 470 -16.39 24.61 -26.78
CA ALA A 470 -15.30 24.17 -25.91
C ALA A 470 -15.19 25.07 -24.67
N ASP A 471 -15.22 26.39 -24.86
CA ASP A 471 -15.09 27.37 -23.76
C ASP A 471 -16.22 27.25 -22.72
N VAL A 472 -17.43 26.87 -23.15
CA VAL A 472 -18.59 26.70 -22.25
C VAL A 472 -18.76 25.27 -21.73
N CYS A 473 -17.86 24.34 -22.09
CA CYS A 473 -17.92 22.95 -21.67
C CYS A 473 -17.45 22.82 -20.21
N PRO A 474 -18.33 22.47 -19.24
CA PRO A 474 -17.94 22.44 -17.83
C PRO A 474 -16.84 21.42 -17.51
N THR A 475 -16.85 20.30 -18.22
CA THR A 475 -16.01 19.14 -17.90
C THR A 475 -14.75 19.00 -18.75
N GLY A 476 -14.53 19.94 -19.68
CA GLY A 476 -13.48 19.81 -20.70
C GLY A 476 -13.70 18.69 -21.71
N TYR A 477 -14.89 18.08 -21.75
CA TYR A 477 -15.25 17.04 -22.73
C TYR A 477 -15.09 17.48 -24.19
N ILE A 478 -15.48 18.72 -24.52
CA ILE A 478 -15.28 19.27 -25.87
C ILE A 478 -13.88 19.87 -25.94
N GLN A 479 -13.02 19.21 -26.70
CA GLN A 479 -11.70 19.69 -27.05
C GLN A 479 -11.66 20.09 -28.52
N MET A 480 -11.00 21.19 -28.83
CA MET A 480 -10.86 21.66 -30.20
C MET A 480 -9.70 20.93 -30.88
N GLY A 481 -10.00 20.15 -31.91
CA GLY A 481 -8.98 19.54 -32.76
C GLY A 481 -8.34 20.60 -33.66
N LEU A 482 -7.02 20.77 -33.53
CA LEU A 482 -6.07 21.56 -34.34
C LEU A 482 -5.69 22.94 -33.79
N GLY A 483 -4.48 23.02 -33.18
CA GLY A 483 -3.59 24.17 -33.35
C GLY A 483 -3.37 25.13 -32.16
N SER A 484 -3.19 24.64 -30.94
CA SER A 484 -2.57 25.43 -29.87
C SER A 484 -1.25 24.78 -29.44
N ASP A 485 -0.17 25.35 -29.98
CA ASP A 485 1.28 25.25 -29.68
C ASP A 485 1.94 23.87 -29.51
#